data_AF-A0A9F2R8Z0-F1
#
_entry.id   AF-A0A9F2R8Z0-F1
#
_cell.length_a   1.000
_cell.length_b   1.000
_cell.length_c   1.000
_cell.angle_alpha   90.00
_cell.angle_beta   90.00
_cell.angle_gamma   90.00
#
_symmetry.space_group_name_H-M   'P 1'
#
loop_
_entity.id
_entity.type
_entity.pdbx_description
1 polymer ?
#
loop_
_entity_poly.entity_id
_entity_poly.type
_entity_poly.pdbx_seq_one_letter_code
_entity_poly.pdbx_strand_id
1 'polypeptide(L)'
;MAGIPLYFVDLQDDLDDFGFEDYGPDCESMRITAFLDIPGQDNLTPLGRLEKYAFSDNIFNRQIIARGLLDIFRDFNHNEEDFLTVMAIVVRLSEDTEPTVRTELMEQIPPIAIFLQESRPNFPAAFSEYLMPIVVRYLTDPNNQVRKASQDSLLILLDQHLIAQHDIENKVCPILLELSASDSDDEYKVEAVS
;
A
#
# COMPACT_ATOMS: atom_id res chain seq x y z
N MET A 1 30.49 -23.74 -16.19
CA MET A 1 30.96 -22.94 -15.04
C MET A 1 31.25 -21.53 -15.53
N ALA A 2 30.27 -20.64 -15.44
CA ALA A 2 30.44 -19.20 -15.62
C ALA A 2 29.53 -18.53 -14.59
N GLY A 3 30.14 -17.79 -13.67
CA GLY A 3 29.50 -17.19 -12.50
C GLY A 3 28.78 -15.90 -12.85
N ILE A 4 27.67 -15.68 -12.15
CA ILE A 4 26.87 -14.44 -12.15
C ILE A 4 27.61 -13.42 -11.27
N PRO A 5 27.69 -12.12 -11.62
CA PRO A 5 28.37 -11.12 -10.80
C PRO A 5 27.51 -10.75 -9.58
N LEU A 6 28.11 -10.86 -8.40
CA LEU A 6 27.55 -10.44 -7.11
C LEU A 6 27.69 -8.93 -6.94
N TYR A 7 26.69 -8.16 -7.40
CA TYR A 7 26.54 -6.74 -7.02
C TYR A 7 25.43 -6.51 -5.98
N PHE A 8 25.08 -7.55 -5.23
CA PHE A 8 24.00 -7.52 -4.23
C PHE A 8 24.49 -7.72 -2.79
N VAL A 9 25.77 -7.46 -2.53
CA VAL A 9 26.37 -7.53 -1.20
C VAL A 9 27.00 -6.17 -0.96
N ASP A 10 26.26 -5.28 -0.30
CA ASP A 10 26.78 -4.08 0.42
C ASP A 10 25.65 -3.17 0.97
N LEU A 11 24.37 -3.56 0.89
CA LEU A 11 23.29 -2.87 1.63
C LEU A 11 22.88 -3.59 2.94
N GLN A 12 23.69 -4.54 3.40
CA GLN A 12 23.42 -5.29 4.64
C GLN A 12 24.13 -4.69 5.86
N ASP A 13 25.22 -3.93 5.66
CA ASP A 13 26.12 -3.51 6.75
C ASP A 13 25.67 -2.24 7.50
N ASP A 14 24.60 -1.57 7.06
CA ASP A 14 23.99 -0.43 7.79
C ASP A 14 22.75 -0.83 8.61
N LEU A 15 22.42 -2.13 8.67
CA LEU A 15 21.32 -2.66 9.48
C LEU A 15 21.74 -3.03 10.91
N ASP A 16 23.04 -3.07 11.19
CA ASP A 16 23.59 -3.54 12.46
C ASP A 16 23.44 -2.54 13.63
N ASP A 17 22.93 -1.33 13.39
CA ASP A 17 22.65 -0.34 14.47
C ASP A 17 21.21 -0.44 15.03
N PHE A 18 20.37 -1.31 14.47
CA PHE A 18 19.10 -1.70 15.09
C PHE A 18 19.26 -3.10 15.68
N GLY A 19 19.44 -3.18 17.00
CA GLY A 19 19.67 -4.43 17.73
C GLY A 19 18.57 -5.49 17.51
N PHE A 20 18.78 -6.34 16.50
CA PHE A 20 17.97 -7.52 16.17
C PHE A 20 18.68 -8.84 16.54
N GLU A 21 19.73 -8.81 17.37
CA GLU A 21 20.41 -10.02 17.86
C GLU A 21 19.81 -10.53 19.17
N ASP A 22 18.55 -10.98 19.16
CA ASP A 22 18.07 -12.17 19.92
C ASP A 22 16.56 -12.37 19.67
N TYR A 23 16.15 -13.00 18.57
CA TYR A 23 14.75 -13.41 18.41
C TYR A 23 14.66 -14.90 18.05
N GLY A 24 14.25 -15.68 19.05
CA GLY A 24 13.84 -17.07 18.91
C GLY A 24 12.59 -17.23 18.02
N PRO A 25 12.16 -18.48 17.78
CA PRO A 25 11.24 -18.81 16.68
C PRO A 25 9.77 -18.40 16.89
N ASP A 26 9.47 -17.47 17.80
CA ASP A 26 8.11 -16.97 18.10
C ASP A 26 7.79 -15.61 17.42
N CYS A 27 8.57 -15.19 16.41
CA CYS A 27 8.41 -13.92 15.71
C CYS A 27 7.28 -13.93 14.65
N GLU A 28 6.11 -14.46 14.97
CA GLU A 28 4.91 -14.35 14.11
C GLU A 28 3.96 -13.24 14.58
N SER A 29 4.30 -12.53 15.67
CA SER A 29 3.40 -11.58 16.35
C SER A 29 4.03 -10.22 16.70
N MET A 30 5.09 -9.80 15.99
CA MET A 30 5.61 -8.44 16.15
C MET A 30 4.87 -7.50 15.20
N ARG A 31 4.13 -6.53 15.76
CA ARG A 31 3.49 -5.46 14.97
C ARG A 31 4.56 -4.67 14.24
N ILE A 32 4.38 -4.46 12.94
CA ILE A 32 5.30 -3.68 12.09
C ILE A 32 5.45 -2.24 12.63
N THR A 33 4.45 -1.78 13.37
CA THR A 33 4.34 -0.45 13.97
C THR A 33 4.88 -0.36 15.40
N ALA A 34 5.55 -1.39 15.93
CA ALA A 34 6.10 -1.37 17.30
C ALA A 34 7.07 -0.20 17.56
N PHE A 35 7.67 0.39 16.51
CA PHE A 35 8.47 1.61 16.62
C PHE A 35 7.66 2.83 17.12
N LEU A 36 6.35 2.84 16.92
CA LEU A 36 5.47 3.87 17.46
C LEU A 36 5.34 3.78 18.98
N ASP A 37 5.70 2.67 19.63
CA ASP A 37 5.53 2.51 21.08
C ASP A 37 6.74 2.98 21.89
N ILE A 38 7.87 3.31 21.24
CA ILE A 38 9.13 3.67 21.91
C ILE A 38 8.97 5.02 22.63
N PRO A 39 8.93 5.05 23.98
CA PRO A 39 8.76 6.29 24.72
C PRO A 39 10.04 7.12 24.67
N GLY A 40 9.94 8.39 24.27
CA GLY A 40 10.98 9.40 24.57
C GLY A 40 11.95 9.81 23.45
N GLN A 41 11.76 9.37 22.19
CA GLN A 41 12.63 9.86 21.10
C GLN A 41 12.35 11.34 20.72
N ASP A 42 11.08 11.78 20.70
CA ASP A 42 10.72 13.08 20.10
C ASP A 42 9.66 13.92 20.85
N ASN A 43 9.20 13.52 22.05
CA ASN A 43 8.04 14.12 22.75
C ASN A 43 6.72 14.20 21.93
N LEU A 44 6.66 13.60 20.75
CA LEU A 44 5.48 13.57 19.89
C LEU A 44 4.44 12.57 20.39
N THR A 45 3.16 12.83 20.10
CA THR A 45 2.08 11.84 20.22
C THR A 45 2.29 10.69 19.22
N PRO A 46 1.67 9.51 19.41
CA PRO A 46 1.73 8.42 18.44
C PRO A 46 1.34 8.85 17.01
N LEU A 47 0.26 9.63 16.85
CA LEU A 47 -0.12 10.22 15.55
C LEU A 47 0.92 11.21 15.03
N GLY A 48 1.46 12.08 15.88
CA GLY A 48 2.50 13.02 15.47
C GLY A 48 3.77 12.32 14.98
N ARG A 49 4.10 11.15 15.55
CA ARG A 49 5.18 10.29 15.02
C ARG A 49 4.79 9.72 13.67
N LEU A 50 3.58 9.17 13.55
CA LEU A 50 3.08 8.61 12.30
C LEU A 50 3.19 9.63 11.14
N GLU A 51 2.76 10.87 11.37
CA GLU A 51 2.93 11.97 10.42
C GLU A 51 4.42 12.25 10.14
N LYS A 52 5.26 12.39 11.17
CA LYS A 52 6.72 12.60 10.97
C LYS A 52 7.34 11.56 10.03
N TYR A 53 6.97 10.28 10.15
CA TYR A 53 7.49 9.22 9.28
C TYR A 53 6.85 9.23 7.90
N ALA A 54 5.53 9.42 7.79
CA ALA A 54 4.81 9.43 6.51
C ALA A 54 5.21 10.61 5.60
N PHE A 55 5.60 11.74 6.19
CA PHE A 55 6.03 12.94 5.49
C PHE A 55 7.55 13.10 5.40
N SER A 56 8.32 12.10 5.84
CA SER A 56 9.79 12.10 5.80
C SER A 56 10.33 12.05 4.37
N ASP A 57 11.47 12.69 4.10
CA ASP A 57 12.22 12.50 2.85
C ASP A 57 12.81 11.09 2.73
N ASN A 58 13.00 10.40 3.86
CA ASN A 58 13.49 9.03 3.89
C ASN A 58 12.42 8.05 3.38
N ILE A 59 12.73 7.38 2.27
CA ILE A 59 11.83 6.41 1.61
C ILE A 59 11.49 5.26 2.55
N PHE A 60 12.46 4.74 3.32
CA PHE A 60 12.23 3.64 4.27
C PHE A 60 11.21 4.02 5.34
N ASN A 61 11.23 5.27 5.81
CA ASN A 61 10.23 5.78 6.76
C ASN A 61 8.82 5.77 6.16
N ARG A 62 8.69 6.14 4.89
CA ARG A 62 7.37 6.14 4.23
C ARG A 62 6.90 4.72 3.91
N GLN A 63 7.82 3.84 3.51
CA GLN A 63 7.53 2.43 3.25
C GLN A 63 7.08 1.67 4.49
N ILE A 64 7.76 1.86 5.64
CA ILE A 64 7.36 1.17 6.87
C ILE A 64 5.98 1.60 7.34
N ILE A 65 5.62 2.87 7.13
CA ILE A 65 4.27 3.37 7.39
C ILE A 65 3.28 2.72 6.44
N ALA A 66 3.55 2.74 5.13
CA ALA A 66 2.68 2.15 4.11
C ALA A 66 2.41 0.67 4.40
N ARG A 67 3.45 -0.12 4.71
CA ARG A 67 3.35 -1.54 5.03
C ARG A 67 2.60 -1.81 6.34
N GLY A 68 2.73 -0.91 7.33
CA GLY A 68 2.09 -1.05 8.63
C GLY A 68 0.66 -0.51 8.73
N LEU A 69 0.06 -0.02 7.63
CA LEU A 69 -1.20 0.73 7.68
C LEU A 69 -2.36 -0.04 8.33
N LEU A 70 -2.48 -1.35 8.14
CA LEU A 70 -3.54 -2.13 8.78
C LEU A 70 -3.44 -2.08 10.32
N ASP A 71 -2.23 -2.23 10.86
CA ASP A 71 -1.99 -2.17 12.30
C ASP A 71 -2.23 -0.75 12.83
N ILE A 72 -1.82 0.27 12.06
CA ILE A 72 -2.12 1.68 12.35
C ILE A 72 -3.63 1.89 12.42
N PHE A 73 -4.40 1.41 11.43
CA PHE A 73 -5.85 1.52 11.47
C PHE A 73 -6.44 0.85 12.71
N ARG A 74 -5.97 -0.35 13.07
CA ARG A 74 -6.43 -1.04 14.29
C ARG A 74 -6.21 -0.22 15.56
N ASP A 75 -5.09 0.48 15.66
CA ASP A 75 -4.73 1.27 16.84
C ASP A 75 -5.44 2.63 16.90
N PHE A 76 -5.81 3.22 15.75
CA PHE A 76 -6.40 4.55 15.65
C PHE A 76 -7.89 4.57 15.23
N ASN A 77 -8.57 3.42 15.21
CA ASN A 77 -9.98 3.33 14.79
C ASN A 77 -11.00 3.76 15.88
N HIS A 78 -10.56 4.16 17.07
CA HIS A 78 -11.45 4.38 18.22
C HIS A 78 -12.26 5.68 18.16
N ASN A 79 -11.75 6.69 17.47
CA ASN A 79 -12.48 7.95 17.23
C ASN A 79 -12.39 8.35 15.74
N GLU A 80 -13.19 9.34 15.36
CA GLU A 80 -13.32 9.76 13.96
C GLU A 80 -12.14 10.62 13.50
N GLU A 81 -11.63 11.51 14.36
CA GLU A 81 -10.55 12.43 14.04
C GLU A 81 -9.23 11.71 13.75
N ASP A 82 -8.85 10.77 14.61
CA ASP A 82 -7.65 9.96 14.44
C ASP A 82 -7.75 9.10 13.18
N PHE A 83 -8.91 8.49 12.95
CA PHE A 83 -9.15 7.71 11.74
C PHE A 83 -9.02 8.56 10.47
N LEU A 84 -9.62 9.75 10.45
CA LEU A 84 -9.52 10.66 9.31
C LEU A 84 -8.07 11.11 9.08
N THR A 85 -7.30 11.29 10.16
CA THR A 85 -5.86 11.58 10.08
C THR A 85 -5.10 10.43 9.42
N VAL A 86 -5.36 9.17 9.81
CA VAL A 86 -4.75 8.00 9.15
C VAL A 86 -5.19 7.88 7.69
N MET A 87 -6.45 8.18 7.37
CA MET A 87 -6.92 8.23 5.98
C MET A 87 -6.22 9.31 5.15
N ALA A 88 -5.96 10.48 5.73
CA ALA A 88 -5.19 11.53 5.06
C ALA A 88 -3.75 11.05 4.75
N ILE A 89 -3.15 10.27 5.65
CA ILE A 89 -1.84 9.64 5.43
C ILE A 89 -1.90 8.62 4.30
N VAL A 90 -2.95 7.79 4.23
CA VAL A 90 -3.17 6.88 3.09
C VAL A 90 -3.20 7.64 1.76
N VAL A 91 -3.97 8.74 1.69
CA VAL A 91 -4.05 9.57 0.48
C VAL A 91 -2.68 10.16 0.15
N ARG A 92 -1.94 10.68 1.13
CA ARG A 92 -0.59 11.22 0.91
C ARG A 92 0.40 10.16 0.39
N LEU A 93 0.40 8.96 0.97
CA LEU A 93 1.26 7.85 0.51
C LEU A 93 0.86 7.36 -0.88
N SER A 94 -0.42 7.53 -1.26
CA SER A 94 -0.89 7.15 -2.58
C SER A 94 -0.34 8.02 -3.72
N GLU A 95 0.22 9.17 -3.37
CA GLU A 95 0.84 10.12 -4.31
C GLU A 95 2.37 10.09 -4.22
N ASP A 96 2.93 9.10 -3.52
CA ASP A 96 4.38 9.03 -3.34
C ASP A 96 5.11 8.89 -4.68
N THR A 97 6.25 9.56 -4.83
CA THR A 97 7.06 9.47 -6.04
C THR A 97 7.67 8.08 -6.20
N GLU A 98 7.94 7.40 -5.09
CA GLU A 98 8.61 6.12 -5.07
C GLU A 98 7.64 4.96 -5.34
N PRO A 99 7.83 4.18 -6.42
CA PRO A 99 6.95 3.07 -6.74
C PRO A 99 6.87 2.02 -5.63
N THR A 100 7.96 1.84 -4.88
CA THR A 100 8.00 0.87 -3.79
C THR A 100 7.05 1.24 -2.66
N VAL A 101 6.93 2.53 -2.29
CA VAL A 101 5.93 3.00 -1.32
C VAL A 101 4.51 2.75 -1.84
N ARG A 102 4.27 3.05 -3.12
CA ARG A 102 2.96 2.84 -3.75
C ARG A 102 2.56 1.36 -3.80
N THR A 103 3.50 0.46 -4.09
CA THR A 103 3.27 -0.99 -4.06
C THR A 103 2.89 -1.46 -2.66
N GLU A 104 3.65 -1.09 -1.62
CA GLU A 104 3.34 -1.45 -0.23
C GLU A 104 1.96 -0.95 0.19
N LEU A 105 1.61 0.28 -0.17
CA LEU A 105 0.27 0.81 0.08
C LEU A 105 -0.80 -0.04 -0.59
N MET A 106 -0.61 -0.39 -1.86
CA MET A 106 -1.60 -1.16 -2.62
C MET A 106 -1.83 -2.53 -2.00
N GLU A 107 -0.76 -3.21 -1.55
CA GLU A 107 -0.85 -4.49 -0.84
C GLU A 107 -1.65 -4.41 0.46
N GLN A 108 -1.68 -3.25 1.13
CA GLN A 108 -2.49 -3.05 2.33
C GLN A 108 -3.95 -2.71 2.05
N ILE A 109 -4.34 -2.27 0.84
CA ILE A 109 -5.72 -1.85 0.56
C ILE A 109 -6.75 -2.98 0.79
N PRO A 110 -6.55 -4.22 0.30
CA PRO A 110 -7.50 -5.31 0.55
C PRO A 110 -7.72 -5.61 2.04
N PRO A 111 -6.69 -5.88 2.87
CA PRO A 111 -6.92 -6.17 4.28
C PRO A 111 -7.50 -4.97 5.06
N ILE A 112 -7.17 -3.73 4.67
CA ILE A 112 -7.80 -2.53 5.23
C ILE A 112 -9.30 -2.49 4.88
N ALA A 113 -9.68 -2.79 3.64
CA ALA A 113 -11.08 -2.80 3.21
C ALA A 113 -11.93 -3.82 4.01
N ILE A 114 -11.38 -5.01 4.25
CA ILE A 114 -12.00 -6.04 5.11
C ILE A 114 -12.19 -5.49 6.53
N PHE A 115 -11.11 -5.01 7.15
CA PHE A 115 -11.15 -4.48 8.51
C PHE A 115 -12.21 -3.39 8.67
N LEU A 116 -12.33 -2.51 7.68
CA LEU A 116 -13.24 -1.39 7.74
C LEU A 116 -14.70 -1.80 7.49
N GLN A 117 -14.94 -2.82 6.66
CA GLN A 117 -16.27 -3.45 6.54
C GLN A 117 -16.72 -4.06 7.88
N GLU A 118 -15.81 -4.73 8.61
CA GLU A 118 -16.11 -5.38 9.89
C GLU A 118 -16.28 -4.37 11.03
N SER A 119 -15.41 -3.37 11.10
CA SER A 119 -15.32 -2.46 12.24
C SER A 119 -16.21 -1.22 12.10
N ARG A 120 -16.60 -0.83 10.88
CA ARG A 120 -17.38 0.39 10.61
C ARG A 120 -18.47 0.14 9.56
N PRO A 121 -19.68 -0.30 9.93
CA PRO A 121 -20.72 -0.68 8.95
C PRO A 121 -21.20 0.45 7.99
N ASN A 122 -20.89 1.72 8.28
CA ASN A 122 -21.12 2.85 7.34
C ASN A 122 -20.01 2.99 6.27
N PHE A 123 -19.03 2.09 6.26
CA PHE A 123 -17.81 2.17 5.46
C PHE A 123 -17.94 2.02 3.93
N PRO A 124 -19.01 1.47 3.31
CA PRO A 124 -19.11 1.46 1.84
C PRO A 124 -18.90 2.85 1.21
N ALA A 125 -19.29 3.92 1.92
CA ALA A 125 -19.03 5.30 1.48
C ALA A 125 -17.53 5.66 1.52
N ALA A 126 -16.83 5.35 2.61
CA ALA A 126 -15.42 5.70 2.78
C ALA A 126 -14.48 4.89 1.86
N PHE A 127 -14.78 3.61 1.59
CA PHE A 127 -14.02 2.87 0.57
C PHE A 127 -14.14 3.52 -0.80
N SER A 128 -15.38 3.83 -1.22
CA SER A 128 -15.68 4.44 -2.52
C SER A 128 -15.08 5.84 -2.67
N GLU A 129 -15.03 6.61 -1.59
CA GLU A 129 -14.52 7.98 -1.53
C GLU A 129 -13.00 8.03 -1.51
N TYR A 130 -12.34 7.21 -0.68
CA TYR A 130 -10.90 7.33 -0.43
C TYR A 130 -10.05 6.26 -1.11
N LEU A 131 -10.45 4.98 -1.02
CA LEU A 131 -9.60 3.87 -1.48
C LEU A 131 -9.82 3.52 -2.95
N MET A 132 -11.05 3.59 -3.44
CA MET A 132 -11.39 3.31 -4.83
C MET A 132 -10.62 4.19 -5.84
N PRO A 133 -10.48 5.52 -5.64
CA PRO A 133 -9.67 6.35 -6.53
C PRO A 133 -8.21 5.90 -6.61
N ILE A 134 -7.65 5.38 -5.51
CA ILE A 134 -6.27 4.86 -5.48
C ILE A 134 -6.16 3.60 -6.32
N VAL A 135 -7.05 2.62 -6.09
CA VAL A 135 -7.10 1.37 -6.87
C VAL A 135 -7.20 1.67 -8.36
N VAL A 136 -8.15 2.52 -8.75
CA VAL A 136 -8.40 2.85 -10.17
C VAL A 136 -7.20 3.57 -10.79
N ARG A 137 -6.60 4.52 -10.07
CA ARG A 137 -5.39 5.23 -10.55
C ARG A 137 -4.24 4.26 -10.75
N TYR A 138 -4.03 3.33 -9.83
CA TYR A 138 -2.88 2.42 -9.89
C TYR A 138 -2.98 1.35 -10.97
N LEU A 139 -4.18 1.04 -11.50
CA LEU A 139 -4.33 0.20 -12.69
C LEU A 139 -3.57 0.75 -13.91
N THR A 140 -3.31 2.06 -13.95
CA THR A 140 -2.59 2.76 -15.03
C THR A 140 -1.28 3.40 -14.55
N ASP A 141 -0.76 2.99 -13.38
CA ASP A 141 0.50 3.53 -12.85
C ASP A 141 1.65 3.35 -13.86
N PRO A 142 2.57 4.33 -14.01
CA PRO A 142 3.71 4.18 -14.92
C PRO A 142 4.61 3.00 -14.55
N ASN A 143 4.64 2.58 -13.29
CA ASN A 143 5.43 1.45 -12.82
C ASN A 143 4.65 0.13 -12.91
N ASN A 144 5.25 -0.86 -13.58
CA ASN A 144 4.62 -2.16 -13.81
C ASN A 144 4.32 -2.94 -12.51
N GLN A 145 5.14 -2.79 -11.47
CA GLN A 145 4.91 -3.49 -10.20
C GLN A 145 3.71 -2.91 -9.46
N VAL A 146 3.54 -1.58 -9.48
CA VAL A 146 2.36 -0.92 -8.90
C VAL A 146 1.09 -1.35 -9.64
N ARG A 147 1.12 -1.41 -10.99
CA ARG A 147 -0.01 -1.93 -11.78
C ARG A 147 -0.35 -3.36 -11.42
N LYS A 148 0.65 -4.23 -11.31
CA LYS A 148 0.45 -5.63 -10.94
C LYS A 148 -0.17 -5.76 -9.55
N ALA A 149 0.39 -5.08 -8.55
CA ALA A 149 -0.16 -5.07 -7.19
C ALA A 149 -1.60 -4.55 -7.15
N SER A 150 -1.93 -3.55 -7.99
CA SER A 150 -3.27 -3.01 -8.12
C SER A 150 -4.24 -4.01 -8.76
N GLN A 151 -3.81 -4.76 -9.76
CA GLN A 151 -4.62 -5.81 -10.39
C GLN A 151 -4.88 -6.96 -9.43
N ASP A 152 -3.85 -7.43 -8.73
CA ASP A 152 -3.96 -8.48 -7.72
C ASP A 152 -4.90 -8.06 -6.58
N SER A 153 -4.77 -6.82 -6.11
CA SER A 153 -5.64 -6.25 -5.08
C SER A 153 -7.07 -6.06 -5.55
N LEU A 154 -7.28 -5.59 -6.79
CA LEU A 154 -8.62 -5.47 -7.37
C LEU A 154 -9.32 -6.82 -7.44
N LEU A 155 -8.61 -7.88 -7.82
CA LEU A 155 -9.16 -9.23 -7.84
C LEU A 155 -9.64 -9.67 -6.45
N ILE A 156 -8.84 -9.47 -5.41
CA ILE A 156 -9.22 -9.79 -4.02
C ILE A 156 -10.46 -8.99 -3.61
N LEU A 157 -10.49 -7.69 -3.90
CA LEU A 157 -11.61 -6.82 -3.57
C LEU A 157 -12.92 -7.24 -4.26
N LEU A 158 -12.84 -7.71 -5.51
CA LEU A 158 -13.98 -8.23 -6.27
C LEU A 158 -14.44 -9.59 -5.70
N ASP A 159 -13.52 -10.53 -5.48
CA ASP A 159 -13.82 -11.86 -4.96
C ASP A 159 -14.50 -11.79 -3.57
N GLN A 160 -14.10 -10.83 -2.75
CA GLN A 160 -14.66 -10.61 -1.42
C GLN A 160 -15.87 -9.67 -1.40
N HIS A 161 -16.35 -9.21 -2.56
CA HIS A 161 -17.51 -8.35 -2.69
C HIS A 161 -17.38 -7.04 -1.87
N LEU A 162 -16.15 -6.51 -1.80
CA LEU A 162 -15.82 -5.28 -1.06
C LEU A 162 -16.06 -4.01 -1.88
N ILE A 163 -16.36 -4.15 -3.17
CA ILE A 163 -16.64 -3.05 -4.08
C ILE A 163 -18.13 -3.04 -4.42
N ALA A 164 -18.76 -1.88 -4.31
CA ALA A 164 -20.14 -1.71 -4.75
C ALA A 164 -20.26 -1.86 -6.27
N GLN A 165 -21.32 -2.51 -6.75
CA GLN A 165 -21.59 -2.70 -8.18
C GLN A 165 -21.50 -1.39 -8.98
N HIS A 166 -22.01 -0.29 -8.41
CA HIS A 166 -21.92 1.04 -9.02
C HIS A 166 -20.47 1.48 -9.29
N ASP A 167 -19.53 1.21 -8.37
CA ASP A 167 -18.12 1.57 -8.55
C ASP A 167 -17.43 0.65 -9.55
N ILE A 168 -17.79 -0.64 -9.58
CA ILE A 168 -17.29 -1.57 -10.59
C ILE A 168 -17.66 -1.07 -11.99
N GLU A 169 -18.95 -0.79 -12.22
CA GLU A 169 -19.47 -0.39 -13.52
C GLU A 169 -18.95 0.97 -13.99
N ASN A 170 -18.88 1.96 -13.07
CA ASN A 170 -18.61 3.35 -13.45
C ASN A 170 -17.14 3.77 -13.27
N LYS A 171 -16.34 3.05 -12.49
CA LYS A 171 -14.93 3.42 -12.21
C LYS A 171 -13.94 2.36 -12.67
N VAL A 172 -14.23 1.07 -12.48
CA VAL A 172 -13.29 -0.03 -12.81
C VAL A 172 -13.42 -0.46 -14.27
N CYS A 173 -14.62 -0.83 -14.71
CA CYS A 173 -14.86 -1.34 -16.08
C CYS A 173 -14.35 -0.40 -17.18
N PRO A 174 -14.53 0.94 -17.12
CA PRO A 174 -14.03 1.83 -18.15
C PRO A 174 -12.51 1.74 -18.34
N ILE A 175 -11.74 1.67 -17.25
CA ILE A 175 -10.28 1.54 -17.30
C ILE A 175 -9.88 0.19 -17.88
N LEU A 176 -10.52 -0.90 -17.47
CA LEU A 176 -10.21 -2.23 -17.99
C LEU A 176 -10.51 -2.36 -19.49
N LEU A 177 -11.60 -1.75 -19.95
CA LEU A 177 -11.94 -1.70 -21.38
C LEU A 177 -10.87 -0.93 -22.18
N GLU A 178 -10.44 0.23 -21.68
CA GLU A 178 -9.37 1.02 -22.31
C GLU A 178 -8.05 0.24 -22.40
N LEU A 179 -7.63 -0.39 -21.30
CA LEU A 179 -6.42 -1.22 -21.27
C LEU A 179 -6.49 -2.40 -22.25
N SER A 180 -7.65 -3.06 -22.36
CA SER A 180 -7.83 -4.17 -23.31
C SER A 180 -7.79 -3.72 -24.78
N ALA A 181 -8.22 -2.49 -25.07
CA ALA A 181 -8.15 -1.92 -26.41
C ALA A 181 -6.70 -1.56 -26.78
N SER A 182 -5.93 -0.98 -25.86
CA SER A 182 -4.52 -0.66 -26.10
C SER A 182 -3.65 -1.89 -26.34
N ASP A 183 -3.91 -3.01 -25.63
CA ASP A 183 -3.17 -4.25 -25.87
C ASP A 183 -3.44 -4.82 -27.28
N SER A 184 -4.68 -4.68 -27.78
CA SER A 184 -5.03 -5.16 -29.12
C SER A 184 -4.31 -4.40 -30.25
N ASP A 185 -4.08 -3.10 -30.08
CA ASP A 185 -3.36 -2.28 -31.06
C ASP A 185 -1.86 -2.65 -31.14
N ASP A 186 -1.28 -3.14 -30.06
CA ASP A 186 0.12 -3.57 -30.03
C ASP A 186 0.32 -4.93 -30.73
N GLU A 187 -0.66 -5.84 -30.68
CA GLU A 187 -0.65 -7.08 -31.48
C GLU A 187 -0.66 -6.79 -32.99
N TYR A 188 -1.50 -5.85 -33.45
CA TYR A 188 -1.55 -5.47 -34.88
C TYR A 188 -0.27 -4.79 -35.40
N LYS A 189 0.48 -4.09 -34.54
CA LYS A 189 1.79 -3.49 -34.91
C LYS A 189 2.87 -4.53 -35.13
N VAL A 190 2.82 -5.67 -34.44
CA VAL A 190 3.80 -6.75 -34.62
C VAL A 190 3.53 -7.52 -35.93
N GLU A 191 2.28 -7.68 -36.32
CA GLU A 191 1.91 -8.38 -37.57
C GLU A 191 2.22 -7.55 -38.84
N ALA A 192 2.28 -6.23 -38.75
CA ALA A 192 2.55 -5.34 -39.89
C ALA A 192 4.04 -5.24 -40.30
N VAL A 193 4.95 -5.94 -39.60
CA VAL A 193 6.41 -5.90 -39.84
C VAL A 193 6.93 -7.18 -40.55
N SER A 194 6.04 -8.05 -41.03
CA SER A 194 6.41 -9.28 -41.78
C SER A 194 6.31 -9.15 -43.30
#